data_AF-A0A947INE0-F1
#
_entry.id   AF-A0A947INE0-F1
#
_cell.length_a   1.000
_cell.length_b   1.000
_cell.length_c   1.000
_cell.angle_alpha   90.00
_cell.angle_beta   90.00
_cell.angle_gamma   90.00
#
_symmetry.space_group_name_H-M   'P 1'
#
loop_
_entity.id
_entity.type
_entity.pdbx_description
1 polymer ?
#
loop_
_entity_poly.entity_id
_entity_poly.type
_entity_poly.pdbx_seq_one_letter_code
_entity_poly.pdbx_strand_id
1 'polypeptide(L)'
;MFKSYKSIVSTFQWRYLIIVFVVFTVAATVMIPISDHNVRNSQILVLERHLDDVALARSNAMLATLDRLKKDAYFLSGTPPISGIIRASRNDGFDEKERSSLQLWSKRLQEIFAAYLETHPSVMQVRYIGIANDGRELVRVDRKDGRVRKI
;
A
#
# COMPACT_ATOMS: atom_id res chain seq x y z
N MET A 1 -61.10 -45.80 -45.60
CA MET A 1 -60.86 -46.20 -44.20
C MET A 1 -59.38 -46.16 -43.75
N PHE A 2 -58.38 -46.21 -44.65
CA PHE A 2 -56.95 -46.22 -44.28
C PHE A 2 -56.27 -44.86 -43.99
N LYS A 3 -56.91 -43.72 -44.35
CA LYS A 3 -56.33 -42.38 -44.13
C LYS A 3 -56.31 -41.95 -42.65
N SER A 4 -57.25 -42.45 -41.85
CA SER A 4 -57.38 -42.09 -40.43
C SER A 4 -56.35 -42.81 -39.54
N TYR A 5 -55.97 -44.05 -39.88
CA TYR A 5 -54.93 -44.79 -39.15
C TYR A 5 -53.54 -44.16 -39.26
N LYS A 6 -53.16 -43.67 -40.45
CA LYS A 6 -51.85 -43.02 -40.67
C LYS A 6 -51.71 -41.68 -39.93
N SER A 7 -52.81 -40.92 -39.77
CA SER A 7 -52.79 -39.67 -38.99
C SER A 7 -52.79 -39.93 -37.49
N ILE A 8 -53.45 -41.00 -37.01
CA ILE A 8 -53.41 -41.39 -35.59
C ILE A 8 -52.00 -41.87 -35.20
N VAL A 9 -51.33 -42.66 -36.05
CA VAL A 9 -49.96 -43.12 -35.77
C VAL A 9 -48.93 -41.98 -35.88
N SER A 10 -49.04 -41.07 -36.86
CA SER A 10 -48.12 -39.93 -36.98
C SER A 10 -48.31 -38.88 -35.89
N THR A 11 -49.56 -38.60 -35.49
CA THR A 11 -49.85 -37.72 -34.35
C THR A 11 -49.37 -38.33 -33.04
N PHE A 12 -49.48 -39.65 -32.87
CA PHE A 12 -48.91 -40.35 -31.72
C PHE A 12 -47.39 -40.22 -31.66
N GLN A 13 -46.68 -40.46 -32.78
CA GLN A 13 -45.22 -40.28 -32.88
C GLN A 13 -44.78 -38.82 -32.64
N TRP A 14 -45.52 -37.84 -33.19
CA TRP A 14 -45.23 -36.42 -33.00
C TRP A 14 -45.44 -35.95 -31.55
N ARG A 15 -46.41 -36.52 -30.84
CA ARG A 15 -46.64 -36.25 -29.40
C ARG A 15 -45.43 -36.67 -28.54
N TYR A 16 -44.78 -37.79 -28.82
CA TYR A 16 -43.57 -38.20 -28.09
C TYR A 16 -42.39 -37.26 -28.34
N LEU A 17 -42.20 -36.81 -29.59
CA LEU A 17 -41.17 -35.83 -29.91
C LEU A 17 -41.37 -34.50 -29.16
N ILE A 18 -42.62 -34.06 -29.04
CA ILE A 18 -42.97 -32.86 -28.25
C ILE A 18 -42.66 -33.07 -26.77
N ILE A 19 -43.00 -34.23 -26.20
CA ILE A 19 -42.73 -34.53 -24.78
C ILE A 19 -41.22 -34.52 -24.51
N VAL A 20 -40.42 -35.16 -25.37
CA VAL A 20 -38.95 -35.17 -25.23
C VAL A 20 -38.38 -33.76 -25.34
N PHE A 21 -38.88 -32.95 -26.27
CA PHE A 21 -38.45 -31.57 -26.42
C PHE A 21 -38.79 -30.73 -25.18
N VAL A 22 -39.99 -30.88 -24.61
CA VAL A 22 -40.41 -30.17 -23.38
C VAL A 22 -39.56 -30.60 -22.17
N VAL A 23 -39.24 -31.89 -22.04
CA VAL A 23 -38.36 -32.37 -20.96
C VAL A 23 -36.95 -31.76 -21.10
N PHE A 24 -36.45 -31.68 -22.33
CA PHE A 24 -35.13 -31.09 -22.60
C PHE A 24 -35.11 -29.58 -22.30
N THR A 25 -36.16 -28.83 -22.66
CA THR A 25 -36.24 -27.41 -22.34
C THR A 25 -36.35 -27.17 -20.84
N VAL A 26 -37.15 -27.96 -20.11
CA VAL A 26 -37.24 -27.87 -18.65
C VAL A 26 -35.89 -28.19 -17.99
N ALA A 27 -35.22 -29.26 -18.43
CA ALA A 27 -33.91 -29.62 -17.92
C ALA A 27 -32.87 -28.51 -18.16
N ALA A 28 -32.82 -27.95 -19.37
CA ALA A 28 -31.93 -26.82 -19.68
C ALA A 28 -32.24 -25.58 -18.83
N THR A 29 -33.52 -25.25 -18.66
CA THR A 29 -33.97 -24.09 -17.87
C THR A 29 -33.59 -24.22 -16.38
N VAL A 30 -33.57 -25.45 -15.84
CA VAL A 30 -33.16 -25.73 -14.45
C VAL A 30 -31.64 -25.83 -14.30
N MET A 31 -30.94 -26.38 -15.30
CA MET A 31 -29.49 -26.56 -15.27
C MET A 31 -28.73 -25.22 -15.27
N ILE A 32 -29.19 -24.25 -16.06
CA ILE A 32 -28.57 -22.93 -16.19
C ILE A 32 -28.43 -22.19 -14.83
N PRO A 33 -29.50 -21.98 -14.03
CA PRO A 33 -29.39 -21.27 -12.75
C PRO A 33 -28.60 -22.02 -11.69
N ILE A 34 -28.62 -23.36 -11.68
CA ILE A 34 -27.81 -24.17 -10.75
C ILE A 34 -26.32 -24.00 -11.06
N SER A 35 -25.96 -24.07 -12.34
CA SER A 35 -24.58 -23.85 -12.79
C SER A 35 -24.13 -22.42 -12.51
N ASP A 36 -24.97 -21.43 -12.81
CA ASP A 36 -24.69 -20.01 -12.56
C ASP A 36 -24.52 -19.72 -11.05
N HIS A 37 -25.34 -20.32 -10.19
CA HIS A 37 -25.20 -20.18 -8.74
C HIS A 37 -23.86 -20.72 -8.23
N ASN A 38 -23.43 -21.89 -8.71
CA ASN A 38 -22.15 -22.50 -8.32
C ASN A 38 -20.94 -21.70 -8.84
N VAL A 39 -21.03 -21.16 -10.06
CA VAL A 39 -19.97 -20.33 -10.65
C VAL A 39 -19.88 -18.96 -9.97
N ARG A 40 -21.02 -18.30 -9.70
CA ARG A 40 -21.07 -16.99 -9.02
C ARG A 40 -20.50 -17.03 -7.61
N ASN A 41 -20.81 -18.08 -6.84
CA ASN A 41 -20.27 -18.24 -5.49
C ASN A 41 -18.73 -18.40 -5.52
N SER A 42 -18.20 -19.05 -6.54
CA SER A 42 -16.75 -19.21 -6.73
C SER A 42 -16.06 -17.88 -7.09
N GLN A 43 -16.72 -17.01 -7.87
CA GLN A 43 -16.17 -15.71 -8.26
C GLN A 43 -16.15 -14.68 -7.12
N ILE A 44 -17.20 -14.65 -6.28
CA ILE A 44 -17.27 -13.77 -5.12
C ILE A 44 -16.15 -14.12 -4.13
N LEU A 45 -15.94 -15.42 -3.88
CA LEU A 45 -14.87 -15.89 -3.00
C LEU A 45 -13.47 -15.52 -3.52
N VAL A 46 -13.25 -15.60 -4.83
CA VAL A 46 -11.97 -15.19 -5.44
C VAL A 46 -11.76 -13.68 -5.31
N LEU A 47 -12.81 -12.87 -5.49
CA LEU A 47 -12.73 -11.42 -5.34
C LEU A 47 -12.41 -11.02 -3.89
N GLU A 48 -13.08 -11.64 -2.92
CA GLU A 48 -12.84 -11.40 -1.49
C GLU A 48 -11.40 -11.73 -1.11
N ARG A 49 -10.91 -12.91 -1.50
CA ARG A 49 -9.51 -13.31 -1.30
C ARG A 49 -8.53 -12.34 -1.96
N HIS A 50 -8.84 -11.87 -3.16
CA HIS A 50 -7.98 -10.90 -3.84
C HIS A 50 -7.90 -9.57 -3.09
N LEU A 51 -9.01 -9.09 -2.54
CA LEU A 51 -9.02 -7.88 -1.71
C LEU A 51 -8.23 -8.07 -0.42
N ASP A 52 -8.35 -9.23 0.25
CA ASP A 52 -7.58 -9.57 1.44
C ASP A 52 -6.08 -9.63 1.13
N ASP A 53 -5.69 -10.31 0.05
CA ASP A 53 -4.29 -10.40 -0.37
C ASP A 53 -3.71 -9.02 -0.70
N VAL A 54 -4.48 -8.16 -1.39
CA VAL A 54 -4.07 -6.79 -1.69
C VAL A 54 -3.97 -5.95 -0.41
N ALA A 55 -4.92 -6.10 0.52
CA ALA A 55 -4.90 -5.40 1.80
C ALA A 55 -3.68 -5.82 2.64
N LEU A 56 -3.40 -7.12 2.71
CA LEU A 56 -2.23 -7.68 3.41
C LEU A 56 -0.93 -7.21 2.75
N ALA A 57 -0.82 -7.26 1.42
CA ALA A 57 0.35 -6.79 0.69
C ALA A 57 0.61 -5.29 0.93
N ARG A 58 -0.44 -4.46 0.91
CA ARG A 58 -0.34 -3.03 1.23
C ARG A 58 0.06 -2.78 2.67
N SER A 59 -0.51 -3.52 3.61
CA SER A 59 -0.14 -3.45 5.03
C SER A 59 1.34 -3.78 5.24
N ASN A 60 1.82 -4.87 4.65
CA ASN A 60 3.22 -5.27 4.71
C ASN A 60 4.15 -4.23 4.08
N ALA A 61 3.78 -3.67 2.92
CA ALA A 61 4.54 -2.60 2.27
C ALA A 61 4.61 -1.33 3.13
N MET A 62 3.51 -0.99 3.82
CA MET A 62 3.46 0.14 4.75
C MET A 62 4.37 -0.11 5.96
N LEU A 63 4.30 -1.29 6.57
CA LEU A 63 5.17 -1.66 7.69
C LEU A 63 6.65 -1.64 7.29
N ALA A 64 6.99 -2.17 6.11
CA ALA A 64 8.35 -2.10 5.59
C ALA A 64 8.82 -0.66 5.37
N THR A 65 7.93 0.23 4.95
CA THR A 65 8.23 1.66 4.80
C THR A 65 8.48 2.32 6.15
N LEU A 66 7.67 2.03 7.18
CA LEU A 66 7.88 2.54 8.53
C LEU A 66 9.19 2.04 9.14
N ASP A 67 9.51 0.76 8.95
CA ASP A 67 10.77 0.19 9.42
C ASP A 67 11.99 0.84 8.75
N ARG A 68 11.89 1.14 7.45
CA ARG A 68 12.91 1.92 6.73
C ARG A 68 13.07 3.32 7.32
N LEU A 69 11.97 4.07 7.48
CA LEU A 69 12.01 5.42 8.06
C LEU A 69 12.57 5.42 9.50
N LYS A 70 12.26 4.39 10.29
CA LYS A 70 12.83 4.20 11.62
C LYS A 70 14.34 4.00 11.56
N LYS A 71 14.83 3.11 10.67
CA LYS A 71 16.27 2.88 10.47
C LYS A 71 16.99 4.14 10.00
N ASP A 72 16.40 4.89 9.09
CA ASP A 72 16.95 6.16 8.60
C ASP A 72 17.06 7.18 9.74
N ALA A 73 16.02 7.30 10.58
CA ALA A 73 16.05 8.18 11.75
C ALA A 73 17.16 7.78 12.73
N TYR A 74 17.34 6.48 12.98
CA TYR A 74 18.46 5.99 13.79
C TYR A 74 19.82 6.32 13.17
N PHE A 75 19.98 6.08 11.87
CA PHE A 75 21.20 6.41 11.15
C PHE A 75 21.54 7.90 11.26
N LEU A 76 20.57 8.78 10.99
CA LEU A 76 20.75 10.23 11.10
C LEU A 76 21.08 10.66 12.53
N SER A 77 20.43 10.04 13.53
CA SER A 77 20.71 10.30 14.95
C SER A 77 22.12 9.89 15.38
N GLY A 78 22.72 8.90 14.71
CA GLY A 78 24.06 8.41 14.96
C GLY A 78 25.17 9.21 14.27
N THR A 79 24.83 10.26 13.51
CA THR A 79 25.84 11.07 12.82
C THR A 79 26.66 11.90 13.80
N PRO A 80 27.97 12.13 13.54
CA PRO A 80 28.83 12.91 14.44
C PRO A 80 28.26 14.27 14.85
N PRO A 81 27.60 15.05 13.96
CA PRO A 81 27.02 16.34 14.32
C PRO A 81 25.99 16.29 15.45
N ILE A 82 25.21 15.21 15.60
CA ILE A 82 24.26 15.08 16.71
C ILE A 82 25.01 15.07 18.05
N SER A 83 26.04 14.24 18.15
CA SER A 83 26.88 14.17 19.35
C SER A 83 27.66 15.46 19.60
N GLY A 84 28.11 16.13 18.53
CA GLY A 84 28.79 17.42 18.59
C GLY A 84 27.89 18.54 19.10
N ILE A 85 26.63 18.59 18.64
CA ILE A 85 25.62 19.53 19.16
C ILE A 85 25.39 19.29 20.64
N ILE A 86 25.24 18.03 21.08
CA ILE A 86 25.04 17.71 22.50
C ILE A 86 26.23 18.18 23.35
N ARG A 87 27.47 17.95 22.89
CA ARG A 87 28.68 18.39 23.61
C ARG A 87 28.80 19.91 23.64
N ALA A 88 28.68 20.57 22.49
CA ALA A 88 28.76 22.02 22.38
C ALA A 88 27.67 22.71 23.22
N SER A 89 26.45 22.16 23.27
CA SER A 89 25.35 22.71 24.08
C SER A 89 25.61 22.63 25.59
N ARG A 90 26.52 21.76 26.05
CA ARG A 90 26.93 21.65 27.46
C ARG A 90 28.12 22.53 27.82
N ASN A 91 28.77 23.13 26.82
CA ASN A 91 30.00 23.89 26.99
C ASN A 91 29.91 25.22 26.23
N ASP A 92 28.89 26.02 26.60
CA ASP A 92 28.65 27.38 26.11
C ASP A 92 28.67 27.54 24.57
N GLY A 93 28.23 26.51 23.85
CA GLY A 93 28.16 26.50 22.40
C GLY A 93 29.45 26.07 21.70
N PHE A 94 30.43 25.48 22.41
CA PHE A 94 31.69 25.03 21.83
C PHE A 94 32.05 23.59 22.23
N ASP A 95 32.25 22.72 21.24
CA ASP A 95 32.74 21.36 21.46
C ASP A 95 34.26 21.34 21.53
N GLU A 96 34.82 21.22 22.73
CA GLU A 96 36.26 21.15 22.97
C GLU A 96 36.93 19.92 22.34
N LYS A 97 36.20 18.80 22.23
CA LYS A 97 36.75 17.54 21.73
C LYS A 97 37.13 17.63 20.25
N GLU A 98 36.25 18.21 19.44
CA GLU A 98 36.44 18.34 17.99
C GLU A 98 36.65 19.80 17.56
N ARG A 99 36.88 20.70 18.53
CA ARG A 99 37.16 22.14 18.34
C ARG A 99 36.20 22.80 17.36
N SER A 100 34.90 22.56 17.55
CA SER A 100 33.85 22.99 16.63
C SER A 100 32.73 23.72 17.38
N SER A 101 32.26 24.83 16.83
CA SER A 101 31.13 25.55 17.41
C SER A 101 29.80 24.85 17.16
N LEU A 102 28.80 25.15 17.99
CA LEU A 102 27.43 24.69 17.82
C LEU A 102 26.86 25.08 16.44
N GLN A 103 27.19 26.27 15.94
CA GLN A 103 26.76 26.74 14.62
C GLN A 103 27.39 25.91 13.50
N LEU A 104 28.68 25.57 13.61
CA LEU A 104 29.34 24.72 12.63
C LEU A 104 28.74 23.31 12.64
N TRP A 105 28.42 22.77 13.81
CA TRP A 105 27.74 21.49 13.92
C TRP A 105 26.34 21.50 13.32
N SER A 106 25.57 22.53 13.59
CA SER A 106 24.23 22.71 13.03
C SER A 106 24.28 22.79 11.50
N LYS A 107 25.25 23.54 10.95
CA LYS A 107 25.47 23.62 9.49
C LYS A 107 25.81 22.26 8.89
N ARG A 108 26.72 21.49 9.50
CA ARG A 108 27.06 20.13 9.04
C ARG A 108 25.84 19.21 9.05
N LEU A 109 25.04 19.26 10.11
CA LEU A 109 23.82 18.47 10.20
C LEU A 109 22.80 18.86 9.12
N GLN A 110 22.68 20.16 8.83
CA GLN A 110 21.81 20.68 7.77
C GLN A 110 22.24 20.21 6.37
N GLU A 111 23.54 20.11 6.10
CA GLU A 111 24.06 19.52 4.85
C GLU A 111 23.73 18.03 4.74
N ILE A 112 23.88 17.26 5.82
CA ILE A 112 23.52 15.84 5.86
C ILE A 112 22.02 15.67 5.61
N PHE A 113 21.18 16.45 6.27
CA PHE A 113 19.73 16.41 6.08
C PHE A 113 19.34 16.78 4.65
N ALA A 114 20.00 17.78 4.05
CA ALA A 114 19.76 18.14 2.66
C ALA A 114 20.11 16.99 1.70
N ALA A 115 21.29 16.38 1.86
CA ALA A 115 21.68 15.22 1.06
C ALA A 115 20.76 14.01 1.25
N TYR A 116 20.29 13.78 2.49
CA TYR A 116 19.31 12.74 2.79
C TYR A 116 17.98 13.00 2.07
N LEU A 117 17.45 14.23 2.14
CA LEU A 117 16.24 14.60 1.42
C LEU A 117 16.42 14.40 -0.09
N GLU A 118 17.54 14.82 -0.69
CA GLU A 118 17.79 14.65 -2.14
C GLU A 118 17.81 13.20 -2.60
N THR A 119 18.24 12.29 -1.74
CA THR A 119 18.27 10.85 -2.05
C THR A 119 16.97 10.12 -1.69
N HIS A 120 16.07 10.75 -0.92
CA HIS A 120 14.81 10.17 -0.45
C HIS A 120 13.60 11.05 -0.84
N PRO A 121 13.12 10.99 -2.09
CA PRO A 121 12.04 11.86 -2.59
C PRO A 121 10.72 11.75 -1.83
N SER A 122 10.45 10.63 -1.17
CA SER A 122 9.25 10.42 -0.35
C SER A 122 9.30 11.18 0.98
N VAL A 123 10.46 11.66 1.41
CA VAL A 123 10.64 12.41 2.65
C VAL A 123 10.48 13.91 2.37
N MET A 124 9.48 14.53 3.00
CA MET A 124 9.19 15.95 2.84
C MET A 124 10.00 16.85 3.77
N GLN A 125 10.48 16.31 4.90
CA GLN A 125 11.14 17.10 5.93
C GLN A 125 11.95 16.23 6.87
N VAL A 126 13.08 16.76 7.33
CA VAL A 126 13.83 16.24 8.49
C VAL A 126 14.09 17.39 9.47
N ARG A 127 13.91 17.11 10.76
CA ARG A 127 14.09 18.07 11.85
C ARG A 127 14.90 17.46 12.98
N TYR A 128 15.82 18.26 13.52
CA TYR A 128 16.44 18.00 14.81
C TYR A 128 15.84 18.94 15.85
N ILE A 129 15.18 18.35 16.84
CA ILE A 129 14.42 19.05 17.87
C ILE A 129 15.16 18.92 19.19
N GLY A 130 15.58 20.05 19.76
CA GLY A 130 16.23 20.08 21.06
C GLY A 130 15.22 19.98 22.20
N ILE A 131 15.66 19.51 23.37
CA ILE A 131 14.81 19.39 24.56
C ILE A 131 14.67 20.75 25.28
N ALA A 132 15.67 21.62 25.16
CA ALA A 132 15.66 22.94 25.77
C ALA A 132 14.67 23.90 25.09
N ASN A 133 14.17 24.89 25.83
CA ASN A 133 13.29 25.95 25.33
C ASN A 133 12.03 25.42 24.61
N ASP A 134 11.26 24.55 25.28
CA ASP A 134 9.97 24.01 24.81
C ASP A 134 10.04 23.23 23.49
N GLY A 135 11.07 22.41 23.28
CA GLY A 135 11.15 21.60 22.07
C GLY A 135 11.59 22.41 20.85
N ARG A 136 12.51 23.37 21.03
CA ARG A 136 12.96 24.24 19.93
C ARG A 136 13.57 23.43 18.79
N GLU A 137 13.12 23.70 17.57
CA GLU A 137 13.77 23.20 16.35
C GLU A 137 15.17 23.82 16.24
N LEU A 138 16.20 22.99 16.23
CA LEU A 138 17.60 23.43 16.15
C LEU A 138 18.12 23.37 14.71
N VAL A 139 17.68 22.38 13.94
CA VAL A 139 18.00 22.24 12.51
C VAL A 139 16.76 21.73 11.78
N ARG A 140 16.44 22.35 10.65
CA ARG A 140 15.33 21.95 9.79
C ARG A 140 15.71 22.03 8.33
N VAL A 141 15.33 21.00 7.57
CA VAL A 141 15.39 21.00 6.12
C VAL A 141 14.07 20.47 5.60
N ASP A 142 13.45 21.19 4.67
CA ASP A 142 12.22 20.77 4.02
C ASP A 142 12.34 20.72 2.49
N ARG A 143 11.47 19.93 1.87
CA ARG A 143 11.28 19.89 0.42
C ARG A 143 10.05 20.73 0.08
N LYS A 144 10.24 21.79 -0.69
CA LYS A 144 9.16 22.64 -1.22
C LYS A 144 9.32 22.77 -2.73
N ASP A 145 8.24 22.51 -3.47
CA ASP A 145 8.19 22.58 -4.93
C ASP A 145 9.26 21.71 -5.62
N GLY A 146 9.49 20.52 -5.06
CA GLY A 146 10.52 19.59 -5.54
C GLY A 146 11.96 19.98 -5.22
N ARG A 147 12.21 21.14 -4.57
CA ARG A 147 13.55 21.60 -4.19
C ARG A 147 13.79 21.48 -2.68
N VAL A 148 14.99 21.07 -2.30
CA VAL A 148 15.41 21.02 -0.90
C VAL A 148 15.80 22.43 -0.43
N ARG A 149 15.23 22.85 0.70
CA ARG A 149 15.48 24.14 1.33
C ARG A 149 15.96 23.94 2.77
N LYS A 150 17.07 24.60 3.06
CA LYS A 150 17.72 24.67 4.37
C LYS A 150 17.11 25.86 5.12
N ILE A 151 16.51 25.62 6.28
CA ILE A 151 15.87 26.65 7.14
C ILE A 151 16.73 26.89 8.37
#